data_AF-R5V7W8-F1
#
_entry.id   AF-R5V7W8-F1
#
_cell.length_a   1.000
_cell.length_b   1.000
_cell.length_c   1.000
_cell.angle_alpha   90.00
_cell.angle_beta   90.00
_cell.angle_gamma   90.00
#
_symmetry.space_group_name_H-M   'P 1'
#
loop_
_entity.id
_entity.type
_entity.pdbx_description
1 polymer ?
#
loop_
_entity_poly.entity_id
_entity_poly.type
_entity_poly.pdbx_seq_one_letter_code
_entity_poly.pdbx_strand_id
1 'polypeptide(L)'
;MKKTYTTFLFFLLGVFSTSIFAQSTVYFFIKSTGNLTTTIKQNGKDIFDMTGPIKKTIKPSGNMQLPFNQYAPCYRKCIFKNEGKILFSTECKHINAVNGKISTMAGEIQLNLTSGSTYYVSITNKGLNDMQLKNLTEKEAEKLLKNKKYVALPEYIEQ
;
A
#
# COMPACT_ATOMS: atom_id res chain seq x y z
N MET A 1 -60.41 10.43 44.82
CA MET A 1 -60.10 11.85 44.56
C MET A 1 -58.58 12.04 44.48
N LYS A 2 -58.13 12.76 43.43
CA LYS A 2 -56.75 13.20 43.09
C LYS A 2 -55.82 12.11 42.53
N LYS A 3 -55.09 12.26 41.42
CA LYS A 3 -55.07 13.20 40.27
C LYS A 3 -54.35 12.42 39.14
N THR A 4 -54.82 12.54 37.89
CA THR A 4 -54.14 12.06 36.68
C THR A 4 -53.00 13.01 36.27
N TYR A 5 -51.89 12.46 35.77
CA TYR A 5 -51.11 13.05 34.66
C TYR A 5 -50.48 11.94 33.81
N THR A 6 -50.97 11.85 32.58
CA THR A 6 -50.37 11.15 31.45
C THR A 6 -49.18 11.94 30.95
N THR A 7 -48.00 11.33 30.75
CA THR A 7 -47.00 11.89 29.82
C THR A 7 -46.14 10.77 29.22
N PHE A 8 -46.35 10.55 27.93
CA PHE A 8 -45.45 9.93 26.96
C PHE A 8 -44.06 10.58 27.05
N LEU A 9 -42.97 9.81 27.13
CA LEU A 9 -41.67 10.33 26.73
C LEU A 9 -40.95 9.35 25.79
N PHE A 10 -40.92 9.80 24.55
CA PHE A 10 -40.20 9.31 23.38
C PHE A 10 -38.70 9.12 23.64
N PHE A 11 -38.14 8.14 22.92
CA PHE A 11 -36.82 8.17 22.27
C PHE A 11 -35.64 8.75 23.06
N LEU A 12 -34.71 7.88 23.41
CA LEU A 12 -33.33 8.07 22.95
C LEU A 12 -32.77 6.70 22.59
N LEU A 13 -33.15 6.21 21.41
CA LEU A 13 -32.23 5.45 20.57
C LEU A 13 -30.95 6.29 20.54
N GLY A 14 -29.98 5.91 21.35
CA GLY A 14 -28.60 6.34 21.18
C GLY A 14 -28.20 5.86 19.80
N VAL A 15 -28.48 6.69 18.80
CA VAL A 15 -27.78 6.68 17.53
C VAL A 15 -26.35 6.94 17.95
N PHE A 16 -25.61 5.87 18.19
CA PHE A 16 -24.17 5.90 18.01
C PHE A 16 -24.02 6.31 16.56
N SER A 17 -23.91 7.61 16.33
CA SER A 17 -23.29 8.16 15.15
C SER A 17 -21.83 7.72 15.24
N THR A 18 -21.57 6.44 14.96
CA THR A 18 -20.32 6.11 14.31
C THR A 18 -20.41 6.89 13.02
N SER A 19 -19.77 8.06 13.01
CA SER A 19 -19.32 8.66 11.77
C SER A 19 -18.44 7.59 11.13
N ILE A 20 -19.07 6.71 10.35
CA ILE A 20 -18.39 5.84 9.40
C ILE A 20 -17.85 6.85 8.39
N PHE A 21 -16.73 7.48 8.73
CA PHE A 21 -15.93 8.21 7.77
C PHE A 21 -15.63 7.18 6.71
N ALA A 22 -16.26 7.40 5.58
CA ALA A 22 -16.45 6.36 4.63
C ALA A 22 -15.12 6.23 3.88
N GLN A 23 -14.37 5.18 4.22
CA GLN A 23 -12.96 5.02 3.88
C GLN A 23 -12.79 4.35 2.51
N SER A 24 -11.71 4.68 1.81
CA SER A 24 -11.29 3.96 0.61
C SER A 24 -10.17 2.98 0.95
N THR A 25 -10.12 1.85 0.25
CA THR A 25 -9.05 0.86 0.40
C THR A 25 -8.17 0.86 -0.84
N VAL A 26 -6.85 0.93 -0.67
CA VAL A 26 -5.89 0.73 -1.75
C VAL A 26 -4.96 -0.41 -1.40
N TYR A 27 -4.83 -1.38 -2.29
CA TYR A 27 -3.82 -2.42 -2.18
C TYR A 27 -2.65 -2.08 -3.10
N PHE A 28 -1.45 -1.95 -2.52
CA PHE A 28 -0.22 -1.86 -3.29
C PHE A 28 0.45 -3.23 -3.35
N PHE A 29 0.88 -3.64 -4.53
CA PHE A 29 1.58 -4.91 -4.78
C PHE A 29 2.96 -4.64 -5.36
N ILE A 30 3.97 -5.38 -4.93
CA ILE A 30 5.29 -5.41 -5.57
C ILE A 30 5.78 -6.85 -5.70
N LYS A 31 6.36 -7.17 -6.86
CA LYS A 31 6.97 -8.49 -7.11
C LYS A 31 8.26 -8.64 -6.31
N SER A 32 8.83 -9.84 -6.33
CA SER A 32 10.15 -10.10 -5.75
C SER A 32 11.18 -9.19 -6.42
N THR A 33 11.97 -8.49 -5.60
CA THR A 33 12.99 -7.55 -6.04
C THR A 33 14.34 -7.91 -5.43
N GLY A 34 15.42 -7.49 -6.09
CA GLY A 34 16.79 -7.68 -5.60
C GLY A 34 17.38 -6.34 -5.21
N ASN A 35 17.91 -6.21 -4.00
CA ASN A 35 18.55 -4.98 -3.50
C ASN A 35 17.77 -3.69 -3.79
N LEU A 36 16.45 -3.77 -3.80
CA LEU A 36 15.54 -2.66 -4.08
C LEU A 36 14.68 -2.39 -2.86
N THR A 37 14.73 -1.17 -2.35
CA THR A 37 13.76 -0.66 -1.38
C THR A 37 12.81 0.29 -2.08
N THR A 38 11.55 0.29 -1.67
CA THR A 38 10.50 1.12 -2.28
C THR A 38 9.75 1.86 -1.18
N THR A 39 9.71 3.19 -1.25
CA THR A 39 8.91 4.04 -0.36
C THR A 39 7.72 4.59 -1.14
N ILE A 40 6.52 4.48 -0.57
CA ILE A 40 5.31 5.09 -1.12
C ILE A 40 5.16 6.48 -0.55
N LYS A 41 4.75 7.41 -1.42
CA LYS A 41 4.41 8.78 -1.06
C LYS A 41 2.97 9.09 -1.47
N GLN A 42 2.30 9.89 -0.66
CA GLN A 42 1.01 10.48 -0.94
C GLN A 42 1.19 12.00 -1.05
N ASN A 43 0.87 12.57 -2.21
CA ASN A 43 1.05 13.99 -2.50
C ASN A 43 2.46 14.51 -2.13
N GLY A 44 3.48 13.70 -2.43
CA GLY A 44 4.89 14.01 -2.16
C GLY A 44 5.39 13.70 -0.74
N LYS A 45 4.50 13.33 0.20
CA LYS A 45 4.88 12.95 1.58
C LYS A 45 5.02 11.44 1.72
N ASP A 46 6.15 10.99 2.28
CA ASP A 46 6.38 9.57 2.58
C ASP A 46 5.31 9.04 3.56
N ILE A 47 4.75 7.87 3.25
CA ILE A 47 3.73 7.21 4.08
C ILE A 47 4.21 5.87 4.64
N PHE A 48 4.79 4.99 3.83
CA PHE A 48 5.28 3.69 4.26
C PHE A 48 6.22 3.06 3.22
N ASP A 49 6.96 2.04 3.66
CA ASP A 49 7.79 1.22 2.78
C ASP A 49 7.08 -0.05 2.29
N MET A 50 7.39 -0.41 1.05
CA MET A 50 6.96 -1.60 0.31
C MET A 50 8.15 -2.52 0.05
N THR A 51 8.77 -2.99 1.12
CA THR A 51 9.87 -3.97 1.07
C THR A 51 9.44 -5.25 1.77
N GLY A 52 9.38 -6.36 1.05
CA GLY A 52 9.10 -7.67 1.64
C GLY A 52 10.26 -8.18 2.51
N PRO A 53 10.06 -9.26 3.29
CA PRO A 53 11.17 -9.89 4.01
C PRO A 53 12.21 -10.46 3.04
N ILE A 54 13.47 -10.53 3.48
CA ILE A 54 14.54 -11.18 2.71
C ILE A 54 14.23 -12.67 2.61
N LYS A 55 14.11 -13.17 1.38
CA LYS A 55 13.89 -14.59 1.07
C LYS A 55 15.21 -15.33 0.86
N LYS A 56 16.19 -14.65 0.28
CA LYS A 56 17.50 -15.22 -0.05
C LYS A 56 18.57 -14.15 -0.01
N THR A 57 19.71 -14.49 0.58
CA THR A 57 20.93 -13.69 0.51
C THR A 57 22.00 -14.49 -0.23
N ILE A 58 22.58 -13.89 -1.26
CA ILE A 58 23.75 -14.41 -1.95
C ILE A 58 24.95 -13.65 -1.41
N LYS A 59 25.89 -14.38 -0.80
CA LYS A 59 27.15 -13.81 -0.31
C LYS A 59 27.96 -13.24 -1.48
N PRO A 60 28.75 -12.17 -1.26
CA PRO A 60 29.64 -11.64 -2.30
C PRO A 60 30.50 -12.73 -2.91
N SER A 61 30.54 -12.80 -4.24
CA SER A 61 31.43 -13.67 -5.01
C SER A 61 31.80 -13.02 -6.34
N GLY A 62 32.95 -13.40 -6.92
CA GLY A 62 33.47 -12.76 -8.13
C GLY A 62 33.66 -11.26 -7.93
N ASN A 63 33.05 -10.45 -8.80
CA ASN A 63 33.13 -8.99 -8.76
C ASN A 63 32.13 -8.32 -7.79
N MET A 64 31.33 -9.09 -7.03
CA MET A 64 30.39 -8.51 -6.08
C MET A 64 31.13 -7.95 -4.86
N GLN A 65 30.89 -6.67 -4.57
CA GLN A 65 31.38 -6.00 -3.35
C GLN A 65 30.38 -6.14 -2.19
N LEU A 66 29.10 -6.27 -2.49
CA LEU A 66 28.01 -6.35 -1.50
C LEU A 66 27.18 -7.63 -1.69
N PRO A 67 26.51 -8.13 -0.64
CA PRO A 67 25.57 -9.22 -0.80
C PRO A 67 24.41 -8.83 -1.72
N PHE A 68 23.86 -9.82 -2.42
CA PHE A 68 22.61 -9.65 -3.14
C PHE A 68 21.46 -10.23 -2.31
N ASN A 69 20.60 -9.35 -1.81
CA ASN A 69 19.41 -9.69 -1.06
C ASN A 69 18.21 -9.71 -2.01
N GLN A 70 17.57 -10.87 -2.10
CA GLN A 70 16.30 -11.03 -2.78
C GLN A 70 15.16 -10.95 -1.77
N TYR A 71 14.28 -9.98 -1.97
CA TYR A 71 13.08 -9.77 -1.16
C TYR A 71 11.91 -10.59 -1.72
N ALA A 72 11.07 -11.11 -0.82
CA ALA A 72 9.82 -11.77 -1.20
C ALA A 72 8.85 -10.78 -1.87
N PRO A 73 8.01 -11.23 -2.82
CA PRO A 73 6.91 -10.39 -3.28
C PRO A 73 5.98 -10.07 -2.12
N CYS A 74 5.42 -8.88 -2.07
CA CYS A 74 4.57 -8.45 -0.98
C CYS A 74 3.45 -7.52 -1.42
N TYR A 75 2.47 -7.36 -0.55
CA TYR A 75 1.42 -6.37 -0.71
C TYR A 75 1.11 -5.68 0.62
N ARG A 76 0.55 -4.49 0.55
CA ARG A 76 0.02 -3.78 1.71
C ARG A 76 -1.39 -3.29 1.42
N LYS A 77 -2.32 -3.60 2.32
CA LYS A 77 -3.65 -3.01 2.37
C LYS A 77 -3.56 -1.66 3.09
N CYS A 78 -4.10 -0.62 2.47
CA CYS A 78 -4.02 0.74 2.96
C CYS A 78 -5.44 1.32 3.03
N ILE A 79 -5.79 1.92 4.15
CA ILE A 79 -7.10 2.52 4.40
C ILE A 79 -6.90 4.04 4.47
N PHE A 80 -7.54 4.76 3.54
CA PHE A 80 -7.49 6.22 3.44
C PHE A 80 -8.83 6.83 3.82
N LYS A 81 -8.80 7.93 4.56
CA LYS A 81 -9.99 8.65 5.04
C LYS A 81 -10.45 9.70 4.03
N ASN A 82 -9.51 10.29 3.30
CA ASN A 82 -9.80 11.37 2.37
C ASN A 82 -10.29 10.85 1.01
N GLU A 83 -11.32 11.51 0.47
CA GLU A 83 -11.77 11.34 -0.90
C GLU A 83 -11.08 12.31 -1.86
N GLY A 84 -11.24 12.06 -3.15
CA GLY A 84 -10.82 12.93 -4.23
C GLY A 84 -9.53 12.49 -4.92
N LYS A 85 -8.95 13.41 -5.70
CA LYS A 85 -7.75 13.14 -6.48
C LYS A 85 -6.52 13.12 -5.58
N ILE A 86 -5.92 11.96 -5.44
CA ILE A 86 -4.69 11.73 -4.68
C ILE A 86 -3.60 11.26 -5.64
N LEU A 87 -2.43 11.90 -5.56
CA LEU A 87 -1.25 11.46 -6.27
C LEU A 87 -0.45 10.51 -5.39
N PHE A 88 -0.34 9.25 -5.82
CA PHE A 88 0.59 8.31 -5.23
C PHE A 88 1.85 8.24 -6.06
N SER A 89 3.00 8.22 -5.41
CA SER A 89 4.28 8.00 -6.08
C SER A 89 5.16 7.03 -5.32
N THR A 90 6.15 6.48 -6.00
CA THR A 90 7.18 5.61 -5.42
C THR A 90 8.54 6.26 -5.54
N GLU A 91 9.36 6.17 -4.50
CA GLU A 91 10.81 6.35 -4.58
C GLU A 91 11.47 4.99 -4.37
N CYS A 92 12.16 4.49 -5.40
CA CYS A 92 12.80 3.18 -5.40
C CYS A 92 14.32 3.34 -5.41
N LYS A 93 15.02 2.76 -4.43
CA LYS A 93 16.48 2.78 -4.35
C LYS A 93 17.02 1.39 -4.62
N HIS A 94 17.74 1.24 -5.73
CA HIS A 94 18.42 0.00 -6.11
C HIS A 94 19.90 0.09 -5.80
N ILE A 95 20.43 -0.88 -5.05
CA ILE A 95 21.86 -0.98 -4.74
C ILE A 95 22.50 -2.03 -5.65
N ASN A 96 23.40 -1.59 -6.53
CA ASN A 96 24.18 -2.49 -7.35
C ASN A 96 25.20 -3.26 -6.51
N ALA A 97 25.09 -4.59 -6.47
CA ALA A 97 25.94 -5.44 -5.66
C ALA A 97 27.42 -5.48 -6.11
N VAL A 98 27.72 -5.09 -7.36
CA VAL A 98 29.07 -5.09 -7.94
C VAL A 98 29.90 -3.91 -7.48
N ASN A 99 29.30 -2.72 -7.40
CA ASN A 99 30.04 -1.47 -7.15
C ASN A 99 29.43 -0.59 -6.06
N GLY A 100 28.38 -1.06 -5.39
CA GLY A 100 27.68 -0.31 -4.34
C GLY A 100 26.91 0.91 -4.82
N LYS A 101 26.88 1.20 -6.13
CA LYS A 101 26.19 2.38 -6.66
C LYS A 101 24.68 2.27 -6.42
N ILE A 102 24.13 3.35 -5.90
CA ILE A 102 22.69 3.51 -5.71
C ILE A 102 22.09 4.19 -6.94
N SER A 103 21.06 3.57 -7.51
CA SER A 103 20.22 4.17 -8.54
C SER A 103 18.84 4.45 -7.96
N THR A 104 18.31 5.64 -8.23
CA THR A 104 16.95 6.02 -7.83
C THR A 104 16.03 5.93 -9.05
N MET A 105 14.87 5.32 -8.86
CA MET A 105 13.78 5.26 -9.85
C MET A 105 12.50 5.76 -9.20
N ALA A 106 11.58 6.28 -10.00
CA ALA A 106 10.32 6.78 -9.50
C ALA A 106 9.17 6.40 -10.44
N GLY A 107 7.97 6.46 -9.91
CA GLY A 107 6.75 6.26 -10.68
C GLY A 107 5.61 6.95 -9.95
N GLU A 108 4.55 7.26 -10.68
CA GLU A 108 3.37 7.92 -10.10
C GLU A 108 2.09 7.38 -10.71
N ILE A 109 1.01 7.49 -9.95
CA ILE A 109 -0.36 7.25 -10.39
C ILE A 109 -1.28 8.19 -9.62
N GLN A 110 -2.21 8.81 -10.35
CA GLN A 110 -3.29 9.56 -9.72
C GLN A 110 -4.51 8.64 -9.57
N LEU A 111 -5.02 8.51 -8.35
CA LEU A 111 -6.28 7.83 -8.06
C LEU A 111 -7.32 8.87 -7.65
N ASN A 112 -8.56 8.68 -8.09
CA ASN A 112 -9.70 9.43 -7.56
C ASN A 112 -10.35 8.56 -6.51
N LEU A 113 -9.99 8.75 -5.24
CA LEU A 113 -10.45 7.96 -4.12
C LEU A 113 -11.90 8.31 -3.80
N THR A 114 -12.74 7.29 -3.75
CA THR A 114 -14.15 7.38 -3.38
C THR A 114 -14.39 6.48 -2.18
N SER A 115 -15.19 6.95 -1.24
CA SER A 115 -15.68 6.19 -0.10
C SER A 115 -16.17 4.79 -0.51
N GLY A 116 -15.81 3.79 0.29
CA GLY A 116 -16.20 2.39 0.11
C GLY A 116 -15.56 1.71 -1.11
N SER A 117 -14.81 2.45 -1.93
CA SER A 117 -14.18 1.90 -3.12
C SER A 117 -12.85 1.22 -2.78
N THR A 118 -12.54 0.18 -3.54
CA THR A 118 -11.27 -0.53 -3.45
C THR A 118 -10.47 -0.35 -4.74
N TYR A 119 -9.20 0.01 -4.60
CA TYR A 119 -8.25 0.20 -5.69
C TYR A 119 -7.11 -0.80 -5.55
N TYR A 120 -6.59 -1.26 -6.68
CA TYR A 120 -5.50 -2.23 -6.73
C TYR A 120 -4.39 -1.68 -7.61
N VAL A 121 -3.19 -1.53 -7.04
CA VAL A 121 -2.05 -0.88 -7.71
C VAL A 121 -0.84 -1.79 -7.69
N SER A 122 -0.28 -2.04 -8.86
CA SER A 122 0.97 -2.77 -9.05
C SER A 122 2.13 -1.81 -9.22
N ILE A 123 3.19 -2.01 -8.43
CA ILE A 123 4.48 -1.37 -8.57
C ILE A 123 5.36 -2.31 -9.39
N THR A 124 5.74 -1.88 -10.59
CA THR A 124 6.45 -2.73 -11.56
C THR A 124 7.45 -1.91 -12.35
N ASN A 125 8.41 -2.59 -12.99
CA ASN A 125 9.36 -1.94 -13.87
C ASN A 125 8.66 -1.29 -15.08
N LYS A 126 9.22 -0.18 -15.56
CA LYS A 126 8.94 0.50 -16.81
C LYS A 126 10.20 0.45 -17.68
N GLY A 127 10.32 -0.60 -18.50
CA GLY A 127 11.58 -0.87 -19.20
C GLY A 127 12.66 -1.38 -18.25
N LEU A 128 13.93 -1.09 -18.56
CA LEU A 128 15.09 -1.67 -17.86
C LEU A 128 15.50 -0.90 -16.59
N ASN A 129 15.29 0.42 -16.56
CA ASN A 129 15.89 1.30 -15.55
C ASN A 129 14.89 2.28 -14.91
N ASP A 130 13.59 1.97 -14.94
CA ASP A 130 12.57 2.84 -14.39
C ASP A 130 11.42 2.04 -13.77
N MET A 131 10.58 2.70 -12.97
CA MET A 131 9.44 2.10 -12.27
C MET A 131 8.13 2.76 -12.71
N GLN A 132 7.01 2.08 -12.50
CA GLN A 132 5.67 2.62 -12.73
C GLN A 132 4.68 2.01 -11.76
N LEU A 133 3.64 2.79 -11.46
CA LEU A 133 2.45 2.32 -10.78
C LEU A 133 1.35 2.11 -11.82
N LYS A 134 0.67 0.96 -11.76
CA LYS A 134 -0.39 0.57 -12.69
C LYS A 134 -1.61 0.08 -11.93
N ASN A 135 -2.79 0.49 -12.39
CA ASN A 135 -4.03 -0.14 -11.94
C ASN A 135 -4.04 -1.62 -12.32
N LEU A 136 -4.50 -2.45 -11.39
CA LEU A 136 -4.85 -3.84 -11.63
C LEU A 136 -6.37 -3.95 -11.71
N THR A 137 -6.83 -4.88 -12.54
CA THR A 137 -8.21 -5.35 -12.44
C THR A 137 -8.42 -6.13 -11.15
N GLU A 138 -9.65 -6.18 -10.64
CA GLU A 138 -10.01 -6.99 -9.47
C GLU A 138 -9.60 -8.45 -9.64
N LYS A 139 -9.82 -9.03 -10.83
CA LYS A 139 -9.41 -10.41 -11.15
C LYS A 139 -7.90 -10.62 -11.04
N GLU A 140 -7.09 -9.65 -11.44
CA GLU A 140 -5.63 -9.74 -11.28
C GLU A 140 -5.24 -9.61 -9.82
N ALA A 141 -5.83 -8.67 -9.10
CA ALA A 141 -5.56 -8.47 -7.68
C ALA A 141 -5.94 -9.68 -6.84
N GLU A 142 -7.10 -10.29 -7.07
CA GLU A 142 -7.52 -11.51 -6.38
C GLU A 142 -6.52 -12.66 -6.57
N LYS A 143 -5.98 -12.83 -7.79
CA LYS A 143 -4.95 -13.84 -8.06
C LYS A 143 -3.70 -13.58 -7.23
N LEU A 144 -3.32 -12.31 -7.04
CA LEU A 144 -2.17 -11.95 -6.20
C LEU A 144 -2.47 -12.15 -4.71
N LEU A 145 -3.65 -11.76 -4.24
CA LEU A 145 -4.08 -11.94 -2.85
C LEU A 145 -4.17 -13.42 -2.44
N LYS A 146 -4.64 -14.29 -3.35
CA LYS A 146 -4.71 -15.75 -3.14
C LYS A 146 -3.34 -16.43 -3.30
N ASN A 147 -2.32 -15.72 -3.80
CA ASN A 147 -0.99 -16.29 -4.02
C ASN A 147 -0.18 -16.32 -2.73
N LYS A 148 0.02 -17.53 -2.19
CA LYS A 148 0.80 -17.79 -0.96
C LYS A 148 2.26 -17.29 -0.99
N LYS A 149 2.80 -16.93 -2.16
CA LYS A 149 4.13 -16.32 -2.26
C LYS A 149 4.14 -14.86 -1.85
N TYR A 150 3.02 -14.15 -2.02
CA TYR A 150 2.90 -12.74 -1.65
C TYR A 150 2.73 -12.60 -0.14
N VAL A 151 3.68 -11.90 0.48
CA VAL A 151 3.64 -11.60 1.91
C VAL A 151 2.74 -10.39 2.15
N ALA A 152 1.77 -10.52 3.05
CA ALA A 152 1.00 -9.39 3.53
C ALA A 152 1.86 -8.57 4.51
N LEU A 153 2.10 -7.30 4.20
CA LEU A 153 2.70 -6.35 5.12
C LEU A 153 1.64 -5.81 6.09
N PRO A 154 2.05 -5.29 7.27
CA PRO A 154 1.13 -4.64 8.20
C PRO A 154 0.30 -3.55 7.50
N GLU A 155 -1.00 -3.53 7.80
CA GLU A 155 -1.92 -2.55 7.20
C GLU A 155 -1.45 -1.11 7.49
N TYR A 156 -1.69 -0.22 6.53
CA TYR A 156 -1.57 1.22 6.75
C TYR A 156 -2.97 1.79 6.96
N ILE A 157 -3.15 2.58 8.03
CA ILE A 157 -4.40 3.29 8.30
C ILE A 157 -4.03 4.77 8.41
N GLU A 158 -4.56 5.59 7.51
CA GLU A 158 -4.35 7.03 7.52
C GLU A 158 -4.89 7.63 8.83
N GLN A 159 -4.03 8.36 9.55
CA GLN A 159 -4.37 9.02 10.80
C GLN A 159 -5.19 10.28 10.56
#